data_AF-A0A935SS24-F1
#
_entry.id   AF-A0A935SS24-F1
#
_cell.length_a   1.000
_cell.length_b   1.000
_cell.length_c   1.000
_cell.angle_alpha   90.00
_cell.angle_beta   90.00
_cell.angle_gamma   90.00
#
_symmetry.space_group_name_H-M   'P 1'
#
loop_
_entity.id
_entity.type
_entity.pdbx_description
1 polymer ?
#
loop_
_entity_poly.entity_id
_entity_poly.type
_entity_poly.pdbx_seq_one_letter_code
_entity_poly.pdbx_strand_id
1 'polypeptide(L)'
;MIIDLEKLGEPIDIWVPLRFDGQQPNAFGVDVATSKAIGDTREGASVNFEQYTFIPHCNGTHTECVGHITDERISVLDCLKDVFLTAVLVSVEPESDGEDRVLSLNSLRNAGVQPSATAGGTDSNATALIVRTLPNDDSKLTRLYGEGNVPPYFTVEAMEFIVTCGFRHLLVDMPSIDRMFDEGKLVNHRIFGTSSREAVR
;
A
#
# COMPACT_ATOMS: atom_id res chain seq x y z
N MET A 1 -5.07 -3.67 5.89
CA MET A 1 -3.96 -3.99 6.81
C MET A 1 -4.52 -4.07 8.21
N ILE A 2 -4.67 -5.26 8.79
CA ILE A 2 -5.33 -5.45 10.08
C ILE A 2 -4.25 -5.60 11.15
N ILE A 3 -4.00 -4.53 11.90
CA ILE A 3 -3.04 -4.51 13.01
C ILE A 3 -3.81 -4.54 14.32
N ASP A 4 -3.66 -5.65 15.05
CA ASP A 4 -4.14 -5.80 16.41
C ASP A 4 -3.08 -5.25 17.38
N LEU A 5 -3.32 -4.03 17.88
CA LEU A 5 -2.40 -3.34 18.79
C LEU A 5 -2.36 -3.96 20.19
N GLU A 6 -3.22 -4.93 20.49
CA GLU A 6 -3.20 -5.65 21.78
C GLU A 6 -2.20 -6.82 21.76
N LYS A 7 -1.60 -7.14 20.61
CA LYS A 7 -0.65 -8.26 20.42
C LYS A 7 0.77 -7.82 20.07
N LEU A 8 1.31 -6.83 20.78
CA LEU A 8 2.63 -6.24 20.50
C LEU A 8 3.84 -7.05 21.00
N GLY A 9 3.66 -8.32 21.41
CA GLY A 9 4.74 -9.18 21.92
C GLY A 9 5.42 -10.07 20.87
N GLU A 10 4.85 -10.15 19.68
CA GLU A 10 5.30 -11.02 18.58
C GLU A 10 5.24 -10.25 17.24
N PRO A 11 5.96 -10.69 16.20
CA PRO A 11 5.80 -10.12 14.87
C PRO A 11 4.34 -10.21 14.39
N ILE A 12 3.82 -9.12 13.84
CA ILE A 12 2.47 -9.05 13.30
C ILE A 12 2.54 -8.97 11.77
N ASP A 13 1.87 -9.90 11.12
CA ASP A 13 1.74 -9.90 9.66
C ASP A 13 0.78 -8.80 9.22
N ILE A 14 1.24 -7.91 8.34
CA ILE A 14 0.46 -6.76 7.87
C ILE A 14 -0.01 -6.89 6.40
N TRP A 15 0.33 -8.01 5.74
CA TRP A 15 -0.08 -8.29 4.37
C TRP A 15 -1.47 -8.92 4.28
N VAL A 16 -2.10 -8.82 3.11
CA VAL A 16 -3.31 -9.59 2.78
C VAL A 16 -2.89 -10.92 2.14
N PRO A 17 -3.23 -12.08 2.73
CA PRO A 17 -2.88 -13.38 2.16
C PRO A 17 -3.50 -13.57 0.77
N LEU A 18 -2.68 -14.00 -0.20
CA LEU A 18 -3.16 -14.34 -1.53
C LEU A 18 -3.75 -15.74 -1.52
N ARG A 19 -5.07 -15.85 -1.71
CA ARG A 19 -5.82 -17.12 -1.67
C ARG A 19 -6.23 -17.52 -3.08
N PHE A 20 -5.43 -18.38 -3.70
CA PHE A 20 -5.65 -18.84 -5.07
C PHE A 20 -6.90 -19.72 -5.26
N ASP A 21 -7.44 -20.24 -4.16
CA ASP A 21 -8.61 -21.12 -4.09
C ASP A 21 -9.83 -20.46 -3.40
N GLY A 22 -9.77 -19.15 -3.15
CA GLY A 22 -10.77 -18.46 -2.35
C GLY A 22 -11.00 -17.00 -2.75
N GLN A 23 -11.73 -16.29 -1.89
CA GLN A 23 -11.90 -14.84 -2.02
C GLN A 23 -10.58 -14.12 -1.68
N GLN A 24 -10.34 -13.04 -2.40
CA GLN A 24 -9.12 -12.23 -2.33
C GLN A 24 -9.43 -10.81 -2.79
N PRO A 25 -8.63 -9.81 -2.39
CA PRO A 25 -8.86 -8.45 -2.86
C PRO A 25 -8.51 -8.36 -4.34
N ASN A 26 -9.19 -7.46 -5.03
CA ASN A 26 -8.93 -7.16 -6.44
C ASN A 26 -9.12 -5.67 -6.69
N ALA A 27 -8.31 -5.09 -7.55
CA ALA A 27 -8.48 -3.73 -8.02
C ALA A 27 -8.67 -3.69 -9.54
N PHE A 28 -9.45 -2.72 -10.03
CA PHE A 28 -9.71 -2.48 -11.45
C PHE A 28 -10.50 -3.57 -12.17
N GLY A 29 -11.13 -4.49 -11.45
CA GLY A 29 -11.95 -5.55 -12.04
C GLY A 29 -11.16 -6.51 -12.93
N VAL A 30 -9.86 -6.64 -12.70
CA VAL A 30 -9.00 -7.59 -13.44
C VAL A 30 -9.22 -9.01 -12.93
N ASP A 31 -8.64 -9.98 -13.63
CA ASP A 31 -8.70 -11.37 -13.19
C ASP A 31 -8.16 -11.57 -11.76
N VAL A 32 -8.81 -12.49 -11.04
CA VAL A 32 -8.38 -12.93 -9.72
C VAL A 32 -7.11 -13.77 -9.84
N ALA A 33 -6.25 -13.77 -8.81
CA ALA A 33 -5.07 -14.63 -8.82
C ALA A 33 -5.48 -16.11 -8.77
N THR A 34 -4.83 -16.94 -9.57
CA THR A 34 -5.12 -18.38 -9.67
C THR A 34 -3.86 -19.23 -9.55
N SER A 35 -4.03 -20.46 -9.09
CA SER A 35 -3.02 -21.50 -9.15
C SER A 35 -3.57 -22.73 -9.86
N LYS A 36 -2.66 -23.49 -10.48
CA LYS A 36 -2.97 -24.77 -11.13
C LYS A 36 -1.90 -25.78 -10.76
N ALA A 37 -2.29 -26.85 -10.10
CA ALA A 37 -1.40 -27.99 -9.87
C ALA A 37 -0.92 -28.59 -11.20
N ILE A 38 0.39 -28.75 -11.33
CA ILE A 38 1.03 -29.41 -12.49
C ILE A 38 1.63 -30.76 -12.06
N GLY A 39 2.15 -30.85 -10.84
CA GLY A 39 2.49 -32.11 -10.17
C GLY A 39 1.87 -32.17 -8.79
N ASP A 40 1.24 -33.29 -8.47
CA ASP A 40 0.62 -33.55 -7.17
C ASP A 40 0.98 -34.96 -6.68
N THR A 41 1.66 -35.03 -5.54
CA THR A 41 2.04 -36.29 -4.88
C THR A 41 0.85 -37.14 -4.47
N ARG A 42 -0.33 -36.53 -4.26
CA ARG A 42 -1.60 -37.23 -4.00
C ARG A 42 -2.14 -37.94 -5.25
N GLU A 43 -1.70 -37.51 -6.43
CA GLU A 43 -2.02 -38.11 -7.73
C GLU A 43 -0.87 -38.96 -8.30
N GLY A 44 0.19 -39.19 -7.50
CA GLY A 44 1.31 -40.07 -7.86
C GLY A 44 2.52 -39.37 -8.50
N ALA A 45 2.56 -38.04 -8.53
CA ALA A 45 3.78 -37.31 -8.88
C ALA A 45 4.86 -37.46 -7.78
N SER A 46 6.14 -37.30 -8.13
CA SER A 46 7.23 -37.36 -7.14
C SER A 46 7.38 -36.09 -6.31
N VAL A 47 6.84 -34.96 -6.78
CA VAL A 47 6.95 -33.63 -6.17
C VAL A 47 5.66 -32.84 -6.38
N ASN A 48 5.37 -31.91 -5.47
CA ASN A 48 4.27 -30.95 -5.61
C ASN A 48 4.79 -29.67 -6.25
N PHE A 49 4.14 -29.21 -7.33
CA PHE A 49 4.42 -27.90 -7.91
C PHE A 49 3.21 -27.39 -8.70
N GLU A 50 3.03 -26.08 -8.65
CA GLU A 50 1.89 -25.39 -9.23
C GLU A 50 2.37 -24.27 -10.15
N GLN A 51 1.54 -23.93 -11.14
CA GLN A 51 1.67 -22.72 -11.92
C GLN A 51 0.78 -21.64 -11.29
N TYR A 52 1.32 -20.44 -11.08
CA TYR A 52 0.60 -19.29 -10.55
C TYR A 52 0.42 -18.21 -11.62
N THR A 53 -0.76 -17.60 -11.67
CA THR A 53 -1.07 -16.45 -12.53
C THR A 53 -1.72 -15.36 -11.68
N PHE A 54 -1.13 -14.17 -11.65
CA PHE A 54 -1.65 -13.02 -10.92
C PHE A 54 -1.09 -11.71 -11.48
N ILE A 55 -1.75 -10.60 -11.17
CA ILE A 55 -1.35 -9.23 -11.49
C ILE A 55 -0.86 -8.60 -10.17
N PRO A 56 0.47 -8.44 -9.97
CA PRO A 56 1.03 -8.06 -8.67
C PRO A 56 0.39 -6.82 -8.03
N HIS A 57 0.15 -5.79 -8.83
CA HIS A 57 -0.48 -4.55 -8.37
C HIS A 57 -1.95 -4.72 -7.96
N CYS A 58 -2.68 -5.61 -8.64
CA CYS A 58 -4.12 -5.72 -8.46
C CYS A 58 -4.54 -6.84 -7.49
N ASN A 59 -3.66 -7.80 -7.22
CA ASN A 59 -3.96 -8.96 -6.39
C ASN A 59 -3.15 -8.93 -5.08
N GLY A 60 -3.65 -8.18 -4.09
CA GLY A 60 -3.13 -8.19 -2.73
C GLY A 60 -2.05 -7.14 -2.44
N THR A 61 -1.27 -7.41 -1.37
CA THR A 61 -0.21 -6.51 -0.90
C THR A 61 0.99 -6.54 -1.84
N HIS A 62 1.46 -5.38 -2.26
CA HIS A 62 2.57 -5.24 -3.19
C HIS A 62 3.38 -3.98 -2.91
N THR A 63 4.42 -3.76 -3.70
CA THR A 63 5.27 -2.57 -3.67
C THR A 63 5.50 -2.10 -5.08
N GLU A 64 5.53 -0.78 -5.23
CA GLU A 64 5.82 -0.10 -6.48
C GLU A 64 7.16 0.63 -6.39
N CYS A 65 7.69 0.99 -7.56
CA CYS A 65 8.76 1.96 -7.67
C CYS A 65 8.42 2.92 -8.81
N VAL A 66 9.22 3.97 -9.01
CA VAL A 66 8.97 4.96 -10.07
C VAL A 66 8.87 4.35 -11.47
N GLY A 67 9.49 3.19 -11.71
CA GLY A 67 9.34 2.41 -12.95
C GLY A 67 7.90 2.00 -13.27
N HIS A 68 6.99 2.02 -12.30
CA HIS A 68 5.56 1.79 -12.49
C HIS A 68 4.88 2.89 -13.31
N ILE A 69 5.38 4.13 -13.24
CA ILE A 69 4.77 5.32 -13.83
C ILE A 69 5.64 5.99 -14.90
N THR A 70 6.72 5.33 -15.34
CA THR A 70 7.66 5.87 -16.34
C THR A 70 7.89 4.88 -17.48
N ASP A 71 8.29 5.39 -18.65
CA ASP A 71 8.68 4.55 -19.79
C ASP A 71 9.96 3.74 -19.50
N GLU A 72 10.83 4.24 -18.61
CA GLU A 72 12.04 3.54 -18.20
C GLU A 72 11.72 2.31 -17.35
N ARG A 73 12.36 1.18 -17.68
CA ARG A 73 12.22 -0.08 -16.94
C ARG A 73 13.12 -0.08 -15.70
N ILE A 74 12.68 0.64 -14.68
CA ILE A 74 13.32 0.67 -13.36
C ILE A 74 12.68 -0.42 -12.49
N SER A 75 13.49 -1.29 -11.87
CA SER A 75 12.98 -2.37 -11.04
C SER A 75 12.87 -2.00 -9.57
N VAL A 76 11.94 -2.62 -8.85
CA VAL A 76 11.86 -2.49 -7.38
C VAL A 76 13.17 -2.89 -6.72
N LEU A 77 13.89 -3.88 -7.27
CA LEU A 77 15.19 -4.32 -6.77
C LEU A 77 16.25 -3.21 -6.86
N ASP A 78 16.17 -2.33 -7.85
CA ASP A 78 17.08 -1.19 -8.01
C ASP A 78 16.80 -0.09 -6.98
N CYS A 79 15.53 0.11 -6.63
CA CYS A 79 15.09 1.18 -5.72
C CYS A 79 15.10 0.78 -4.24
N LEU A 80 14.61 -0.41 -3.89
CA LEU A 80 14.41 -0.83 -2.51
C LEU A 80 15.70 -1.40 -1.92
N LYS A 81 16.48 -0.55 -1.24
CA LYS A 81 17.73 -0.95 -0.56
C LYS A 81 17.59 -1.12 0.95
N ASP A 82 16.54 -0.55 1.54
CA ASP A 82 16.27 -0.68 2.98
C ASP A 82 15.55 -2.01 3.25
N VAL A 83 16.20 -2.93 3.98
CA VAL A 83 15.64 -4.26 4.30
C VAL A 83 14.84 -4.26 5.60
N PHE A 84 15.20 -3.36 6.53
CA PHE A 84 14.50 -3.14 7.79
C PHE A 84 14.27 -1.65 7.97
N LEU A 85 13.03 -1.28 8.32
CA LEU A 85 12.58 0.09 8.39
C LEU A 85 11.92 0.34 9.74
N THR A 86 12.25 1.46 10.37
CA THR A 86 11.44 1.99 11.46
C THR A 86 10.25 2.75 10.87
N ALA A 87 9.05 2.40 11.31
CA ALA A 87 7.81 2.94 10.79
C ALA A 87 6.93 3.53 11.88
N VAL A 88 6.19 4.59 11.55
CA VAL A 88 5.08 5.11 12.36
C VAL A 88 3.77 4.61 11.77
N LEU A 89 2.90 4.05 12.59
CA LEU A 89 1.53 3.71 12.22
C LEU A 89 0.57 4.80 12.68
N VAL A 90 -0.25 5.30 11.75
CA VAL A 90 -1.37 6.19 12.04
C VAL A 90 -2.69 5.58 11.54
N SER A 91 -3.77 5.85 12.27
CA SER A 91 -5.14 5.53 11.82
C SER A 91 -5.82 6.80 11.35
N VAL A 92 -6.37 6.79 10.14
CA VAL A 92 -7.01 7.96 9.53
C VAL A 92 -8.41 7.59 9.11
N GLU A 93 -9.40 8.37 9.52
CA GLU A 93 -10.75 8.28 8.97
C GLU A 93 -10.84 9.16 7.72
N PRO A 94 -11.12 8.59 6.53
CA PRO A 94 -11.25 9.39 5.31
C PRO A 94 -12.43 10.35 5.38
N GLU A 95 -12.22 11.58 4.93
CA GLU A 95 -13.23 12.63 4.81
C GLU A 95 -14.03 12.47 3.51
N SER A 96 -15.30 12.88 3.51
CA SER A 96 -16.11 12.90 2.28
C SER A 96 -15.73 14.08 1.39
N ASP A 97 -15.56 13.82 0.09
CA ASP A 97 -15.36 14.84 -0.94
C ASP A 97 -16.27 14.52 -2.14
N GLY A 98 -17.46 15.10 -2.12
CA GLY A 98 -18.52 14.73 -3.07
C GLY A 98 -18.95 13.27 -2.91
N GLU A 99 -18.80 12.48 -3.98
CA GLU A 99 -19.06 11.03 -3.99
C GLU A 99 -17.84 10.19 -3.56
N ASP A 100 -16.66 10.82 -3.49
CA ASP A 100 -15.41 10.17 -3.13
C ASP A 100 -15.10 10.32 -1.63
N ARG A 101 -14.06 9.62 -1.19
CA ARG A 101 -13.47 9.78 0.13
C ARG A 101 -11.99 10.10 0.00
N VAL A 102 -11.48 11.01 0.82
CA VAL A 102 -10.09 11.48 0.74
C VAL A 102 -9.38 11.45 2.08
N LEU A 103 -8.07 11.26 2.04
CA LEU A 103 -7.16 11.48 3.15
C LEU A 103 -6.59 12.89 2.98
N SER A 104 -7.13 13.85 3.71
CA SER A 104 -6.72 15.26 3.61
C SER A 104 -5.53 15.55 4.52
N LEU A 105 -4.86 16.68 4.28
CA LEU A 105 -3.82 17.21 5.17
C LEU A 105 -4.31 17.30 6.62
N ASN A 106 -5.56 17.73 6.82
CA ASN A 106 -6.15 17.85 8.15
C ASN A 106 -6.35 16.48 8.79
N SER A 107 -6.84 15.49 8.04
CA SER A 107 -6.99 14.11 8.55
C SER A 107 -5.66 13.53 9.00
N LEU A 108 -4.57 13.76 8.24
CA LEU A 108 -3.22 13.30 8.62
C LEU A 108 -2.68 13.98 9.87
N ARG A 109 -2.85 15.30 9.99
CA ARG A 109 -2.42 16.07 11.18
C ARG A 109 -3.20 15.64 12.42
N ASN A 110 -4.51 15.45 12.29
CA ASN A 110 -5.36 14.96 13.37
C ASN A 110 -4.98 13.55 13.82
N ALA A 111 -4.52 12.71 12.88
CA ALA A 111 -4.00 11.37 13.17
C ALA A 111 -2.57 11.38 13.76
N GLY A 112 -1.96 12.55 13.95
CA GLY A 112 -0.66 12.71 14.60
C GLY A 112 0.55 12.70 13.66
N VAL A 113 0.35 12.77 12.34
CA VAL A 113 1.47 12.95 11.39
C VAL A 113 2.05 14.34 11.56
N GLN A 114 3.35 14.42 11.88
CA GLN A 114 4.07 15.67 12.11
C GLN A 114 5.46 15.63 11.46
N PRO A 115 6.05 16.78 11.08
CA PRO A 115 7.41 16.83 10.56
C PRO A 115 8.45 16.35 11.59
N SER A 116 9.42 15.56 11.11
CA SER A 116 10.52 14.97 11.90
C SER A 116 11.35 16.00 12.71
N ALA A 117 11.39 17.27 12.29
CA ALA A 117 12.15 18.32 12.96
C ALA A 117 11.58 18.79 14.32
N THR A 118 10.36 18.38 14.68
CA THR A 118 9.71 18.81 15.94
C THR A 118 8.93 17.65 16.57
N ALA A 119 9.61 16.71 17.23
CA ALA A 119 8.92 15.69 18.01
C ALA A 119 9.65 15.42 19.33
N GLY A 120 9.17 16.06 20.39
CA GLY A 120 9.43 15.64 21.78
C GLY A 120 8.68 14.35 22.16
N GLY A 121 8.49 13.43 21.21
CA GLY A 121 7.77 12.17 21.39
C GLY A 121 7.91 11.27 20.18
N THR A 122 8.36 10.03 20.44
CA THR A 122 8.49 8.88 19.52
C THR A 122 9.43 9.05 18.32
N ASP A 123 10.62 8.43 18.45
CA ASP A 123 11.64 8.13 17.44
C ASP A 123 11.73 9.08 16.22
N SER A 124 12.56 10.11 16.36
CA SER A 124 12.98 11.04 15.29
C SER A 124 13.66 10.37 14.09
N ASN A 125 13.79 9.03 14.09
CA ASN A 125 14.48 8.21 13.09
C ASN A 125 13.53 7.37 12.21
N ALA A 126 12.21 7.43 12.40
CA ALA A 126 11.29 6.66 11.56
C ALA A 126 11.35 7.15 10.09
N THR A 127 11.61 6.24 9.17
CA THR A 127 11.72 6.56 7.73
C THR A 127 10.51 6.12 6.93
N ALA A 128 9.58 5.37 7.55
CA ALA A 128 8.36 4.87 6.93
C ALA A 128 7.10 5.39 7.64
N LEU A 129 6.08 5.72 6.86
CA LEU A 129 4.74 6.00 7.34
C LEU A 129 3.81 4.88 6.91
N ILE A 130 3.08 4.32 7.86
CA ILE A 130 2.02 3.35 7.62
C ILE A 130 0.69 4.03 7.91
N VAL A 131 -0.17 4.11 6.89
CA VAL A 131 -1.51 4.70 6.99
C VAL A 131 -2.57 3.59 6.96
N ARG A 132 -3.28 3.42 8.06
CA ARG A 132 -4.45 2.54 8.18
C ARG A 132 -5.73 3.37 8.03
N THR A 133 -6.55 3.09 7.02
CA THR A 133 -7.81 3.81 6.81
C THR A 133 -8.96 3.21 7.61
N LEU A 134 -9.84 4.05 8.18
CA LEU A 134 -11.00 3.60 8.97
C LEU A 134 -12.32 3.66 8.18
N PRO A 135 -13.25 2.70 8.36
CA PRO A 135 -13.08 1.47 9.15
C PRO A 135 -12.10 0.49 8.49
N ASN A 136 -11.44 -0.32 9.31
CA ASN A 136 -10.46 -1.32 8.88
C ASN A 136 -10.92 -2.72 9.32
N ASP A 137 -12.06 -3.14 8.79
CA ASP A 137 -12.66 -4.44 9.05
C ASP A 137 -12.16 -5.54 8.09
N ASP A 138 -12.49 -6.79 8.41
CA ASP A 138 -12.06 -7.99 7.68
C ASP A 138 -12.50 -8.02 6.21
N SER A 139 -13.51 -7.24 5.81
CA SER A 139 -13.92 -7.21 4.40
C SER A 139 -12.82 -6.69 3.48
N LYS A 140 -11.85 -5.91 3.99
CA LYS A 140 -10.67 -5.49 3.19
C LYS A 140 -9.83 -6.67 2.70
N LEU A 141 -9.90 -7.83 3.36
CA LEU A 141 -9.19 -9.04 2.94
C LEU A 141 -9.77 -9.67 1.66
N THR A 142 -10.99 -9.28 1.25
CA THR A 142 -11.69 -9.84 0.10
C THR A 142 -12.36 -8.77 -0.77
N ARG A 143 -12.03 -7.49 -0.53
CA ARG A 143 -12.71 -6.34 -1.15
C ARG A 143 -12.36 -6.22 -2.63
N LEU A 144 -13.39 -6.06 -3.45
CA LEU A 144 -13.26 -5.74 -4.87
C LEU A 144 -13.37 -4.23 -5.05
N TYR A 145 -12.29 -3.59 -5.49
CA TYR A 145 -12.20 -2.16 -5.74
C TYR A 145 -12.41 -1.85 -7.23
N GLY A 146 -13.29 -0.90 -7.53
CA GLY A 146 -13.69 -0.54 -8.89
C GLY A 146 -14.73 0.57 -8.90
N GLU A 147 -15.42 0.80 -10.02
CA GLU A 147 -16.38 1.91 -10.16
C GLU A 147 -17.48 1.90 -9.10
N GLY A 148 -17.94 0.71 -8.68
CA GLY A 148 -18.93 0.56 -7.61
C GLY A 148 -18.37 0.59 -6.18
N ASN A 149 -17.05 0.71 -6.01
CA ASN A 149 -16.37 0.70 -4.72
C ASN A 149 -15.00 1.37 -4.84
N VAL A 150 -15.01 2.68 -5.06
CA VAL A 150 -13.79 3.48 -5.18
C VAL A 150 -13.15 3.63 -3.79
N PRO A 151 -11.89 3.20 -3.59
CA PRO A 151 -11.20 3.36 -2.32
C PRO A 151 -10.90 4.85 -2.06
N PRO A 152 -10.69 5.22 -0.78
CA PRO A 152 -10.13 6.53 -0.49
C PRO A 152 -8.75 6.71 -1.12
N TYR A 153 -8.34 7.95 -1.32
CA TYR A 153 -7.03 8.34 -1.86
C TYR A 153 -6.54 9.64 -1.19
N PHE A 154 -5.30 10.03 -1.39
CA PHE A 154 -4.76 11.26 -0.77
C PHE A 154 -5.12 12.51 -1.57
N THR A 155 -5.35 13.63 -0.88
CA THR A 155 -5.27 14.92 -1.58
C THR A 155 -3.82 15.27 -1.90
N VAL A 156 -3.62 16.16 -2.87
CA VAL A 156 -2.27 16.62 -3.28
C VAL A 156 -1.51 17.21 -2.08
N GLU A 157 -2.17 18.06 -1.30
CA GLU A 157 -1.59 18.72 -0.13
C GLU A 157 -1.22 17.72 0.97
N ALA A 158 -1.97 16.63 1.10
CA ALA A 158 -1.67 15.55 2.04
C ALA A 158 -0.38 14.82 1.62
N MET A 159 -0.22 14.54 0.33
CA MET A 159 0.97 13.86 -0.19
C MET A 159 2.22 14.76 -0.12
N GLU A 160 2.09 16.04 -0.47
CA GLU A 160 3.18 17.04 -0.29
C GLU A 160 3.61 17.16 1.17
N PHE A 161 2.66 17.11 2.10
CA PHE A 161 2.96 17.12 3.53
C PHE A 161 3.70 15.86 3.98
N ILE A 162 3.31 14.67 3.51
CA ILE A 162 4.04 13.42 3.80
C ILE A 162 5.51 13.53 3.34
N VAL A 163 5.74 14.03 2.13
CA VAL A 163 7.09 14.27 1.60
C VAL A 163 7.84 15.28 2.46
N THR A 164 7.20 16.39 2.85
CA THR A 164 7.78 17.42 3.72
C THR A 164 8.16 16.88 5.10
N CYS A 165 7.43 15.89 5.62
CA CYS A 165 7.74 15.23 6.87
C CYS A 165 9.00 14.33 6.80
N GLY A 166 9.51 14.06 5.59
CA GLY A 166 10.74 13.30 5.37
C GLY A 166 10.56 11.78 5.31
N PHE A 167 9.33 11.28 5.16
CA PHE A 167 9.09 9.85 4.99
C PHE A 167 9.59 9.37 3.62
N ARG A 168 10.42 8.32 3.63
CA ARG A 168 10.97 7.69 2.42
C ARG A 168 10.11 6.54 1.92
N HIS A 169 9.33 5.93 2.82
CA HIS A 169 8.45 4.80 2.53
C HIS A 169 7.04 5.14 2.99
N LEU A 170 6.05 4.86 2.15
CA LEU A 170 4.64 5.03 2.44
C LEU A 170 3.93 3.70 2.20
N LEU A 171 3.32 3.17 3.25
CA LEU A 171 2.52 1.95 3.21
C LEU A 171 1.07 2.32 3.47
N VAL A 172 0.17 1.84 2.62
CA VAL A 172 -1.26 2.10 2.73
C VAL A 172 -2.06 0.81 2.61
N ASP A 173 -3.29 0.83 3.14
CA ASP A 173 -4.23 -0.30 3.07
C ASP A 173 -5.29 -0.14 1.97
N MET A 174 -4.92 0.58 0.92
CA MET A 174 -5.70 0.89 -0.27
C MET A 174 -4.90 0.50 -1.51
N PRO A 175 -5.54 0.17 -2.64
CA PRO A 175 -4.84 -0.29 -3.84
C PRO A 175 -4.10 0.81 -4.62
N SER A 176 -4.26 2.08 -4.23
CA SER A 176 -3.61 3.23 -4.88
C SER A 176 -3.56 4.41 -3.90
N ILE A 177 -2.56 5.28 -4.04
CA ILE A 177 -2.49 6.58 -3.35
C ILE A 177 -3.18 7.71 -4.13
N ASP A 178 -3.48 7.48 -5.42
CA ASP A 178 -4.26 8.34 -6.29
C ASP A 178 -5.69 7.82 -6.44
N ARG A 179 -6.61 8.69 -6.88
CA ARG A 179 -7.97 8.28 -7.24
C ARG A 179 -7.91 7.17 -8.29
N MET A 180 -8.64 6.09 -8.08
CA MET A 180 -8.56 4.88 -8.93
C MET A 180 -8.82 5.18 -10.42
N PHE A 181 -9.77 6.06 -10.72
CA PHE A 181 -10.11 6.47 -12.08
C PHE A 181 -9.81 7.96 -12.27
N ASP A 182 -8.53 8.29 -12.41
CA ASP A 182 -8.03 9.67 -12.48
C ASP A 182 -7.60 10.12 -13.88
N GLU A 183 -7.92 9.34 -14.92
CA GLU A 183 -7.49 9.57 -16.31
C GLU A 183 -5.96 9.45 -16.51
N GLY A 184 -5.26 8.70 -15.65
CA GLY A 184 -3.81 8.48 -15.75
C GLY A 184 -2.96 9.62 -15.19
N LYS A 185 -3.56 10.51 -14.40
CA LYS A 185 -2.92 11.71 -13.85
C LYS A 185 -1.89 11.42 -12.77
N LEU A 186 -2.04 10.31 -12.03
CA LEU A 186 -1.20 9.76 -10.95
C LEU A 186 -0.35 10.84 -10.24
N VAL A 187 -1.03 11.86 -9.70
CA VAL A 187 -0.36 13.07 -9.18
C VAL A 187 0.39 12.72 -7.91
N ASN A 188 -0.22 11.94 -7.03
CA ASN A 188 0.39 11.52 -5.77
C ASN A 188 1.56 10.56 -5.99
N HIS A 189 1.46 9.62 -6.93
CA HIS A 189 2.60 8.78 -7.31
C HIS A 189 3.76 9.62 -7.86
N ARG A 190 3.49 10.68 -8.65
CA ARG A 190 4.55 11.57 -9.14
C ARG A 190 5.18 12.38 -8.00
N ILE A 191 4.39 12.91 -7.07
CA ILE A 191 4.90 13.67 -5.91
C ILE A 191 5.78 12.77 -5.04
N PHE A 192 5.29 11.59 -4.67
CA PHE A 192 6.03 10.68 -3.78
C PHE A 192 7.21 9.98 -4.48
N GLY A 193 7.02 9.51 -5.72
CA GLY A 193 8.00 8.73 -6.46
C GLY A 193 9.19 9.54 -7.00
N THR A 194 9.08 10.87 -7.12
CA THR A 194 10.16 11.73 -7.64
C THR A 194 10.87 12.57 -6.57
N SER A 195 10.30 12.69 -5.37
CA SER A 195 10.87 13.48 -4.27
C SER A 195 12.12 12.84 -3.63
N SER A 196 12.40 11.57 -3.92
CA SER A 196 13.62 10.87 -3.47
C SER A 196 14.90 11.21 -4.26
N ARG A 197 14.82 12.08 -5.29
CA ARG A 197 15.95 12.40 -6.18
C ARG A 197 17.06 13.26 -5.54
N GLU A 198 16.90 13.78 -4.33
CA GLU A 198 17.96 14.54 -3.65
C GLU A 198 18.98 13.68 -2.88
N ALA A 199 18.76 12.37 -2.72
CA ALA A 199 19.67 11.51 -1.95
C ALA A 199 20.74 10.77 -2.78
N VAL A 200 20.82 11.02 -4.10
CA VAL A 200 21.81 10.38 -4.99
C VAL A 200 22.54 11.44 -5.80
N ARG A 201 23.45 12.16 -5.14
CA ARG A 201 24.59 12.85 -5.76
C ARG A 201 25.83 12.66 -4.91
#